data_AF-A0A9D2GV67-F1
#
_entry.id   AF-A0A9D2GV67-F1
#
_cell.length_a   1.000
_cell.length_b   1.000
_cell.length_c   1.000
_cell.angle_alpha   90.00
_cell.angle_beta   90.00
_cell.angle_gamma   90.00
#
_symmetry.space_group_name_H-M   'P 1'
#
loop_
_entity.id
_entity.type
_entity.pdbx_description
1 polymer ?
#
loop_
_entity_poly.entity_id
_entity_poly.type
_entity_poly.pdbx_seq_one_letter_code
_entity_poly.pdbx_strand_id
1 'polypeptide(L)'
;MIPQQPDIILSPLGYSSDTRNIPATTPAGSNQLSFESGFPLLTSIPVQEGGLPPERQDFNAAFKILSEFIYFLQSGNHFDWSNQLDYNAGALVLGSDGALYYCIQANGATSPNTVQDPTTSSGYWVKVIDAQGVFNINIIADGAVSTAKLANSSVTNAKIANRAVNNAKISDVAASKVTGLATVATSGSYNDLKNKPTIPTNVAPLPVTGSGIGQWEAVGPAAQVRLPDGGTWAIFVSLFINGALSTNSYIVNVVSGGASFSTIKRKFILKLSINIMHSLSLII
;
A
#
# COMPACT_ATOMS: atom_id res chain seq x y z
N MET A 1 -1.07 -45.31 -40.56
CA MET A 1 -2.49 -45.24 -40.15
C MET A 1 -2.69 -43.91 -39.43
N ILE A 2 -3.72 -43.14 -39.79
CA ILE A 2 -4.08 -41.95 -39.00
C ILE A 2 -4.78 -42.47 -37.73
N PRO A 3 -4.37 -42.06 -36.52
CA PRO A 3 -5.07 -42.45 -35.30
C PRO A 3 -6.55 -42.01 -35.39
N GLN A 4 -7.47 -42.95 -35.18
CA GLN A 4 -8.90 -42.65 -35.05
C GLN A 4 -9.27 -42.75 -33.58
N GLN A 5 -10.16 -41.86 -33.12
CA GLN A 5 -10.74 -41.96 -31.79
C GLN A 5 -11.49 -43.30 -31.69
N PRO A 6 -11.35 -44.05 -30.57
CA PRO A 6 -12.10 -45.29 -30.39
C PRO A 6 -13.60 -45.03 -30.29
N ASP A 7 -14.40 -46.06 -30.60
CA ASP A 7 -15.85 -46.02 -30.48
C ASP A 7 -16.28 -45.78 -29.02
N ILE A 8 -17.36 -45.00 -28.84
CA ILE A 8 -17.92 -44.64 -27.54
C ILE A 8 -18.70 -45.81 -26.96
N ILE A 9 -18.43 -46.17 -25.70
CA ILE A 9 -19.28 -47.05 -24.91
C ILE A 9 -20.49 -46.25 -24.42
N LEU A 10 -21.70 -46.63 -24.83
CA LEU A 10 -22.95 -45.92 -24.47
C LEU A 10 -23.51 -46.32 -23.09
N SER A 11 -23.13 -47.48 -22.59
CA SER A 11 -23.51 -48.02 -21.29
C SER A 11 -22.48 -49.07 -20.86
N PRO A 12 -22.25 -49.27 -19.55
CA PRO A 12 -21.47 -50.42 -19.09
C PRO A 12 -21.98 -51.73 -19.68
N LEU A 13 -21.04 -52.61 -20.02
CA LEU A 13 -21.32 -53.97 -20.48
C LEU A 13 -21.98 -54.76 -19.35
N GLY A 14 -23.04 -55.49 -19.66
CA GLY A 14 -23.78 -56.23 -18.64
C GLY A 14 -24.50 -55.34 -17.62
N TYR A 15 -24.84 -54.09 -17.97
CA TYR A 15 -25.57 -53.16 -17.08
C TYR A 15 -26.77 -53.83 -16.37
N SER A 16 -27.59 -54.57 -17.14
CA SER A 16 -28.75 -55.32 -16.64
C SER A 16 -28.54 -56.84 -16.56
N SER A 17 -27.29 -57.32 -16.60
CA SER A 17 -27.01 -58.75 -16.52
C SER A 17 -27.08 -59.24 -15.06
N ASP A 18 -27.40 -60.51 -14.90
CA ASP A 18 -27.22 -61.19 -13.63
C ASP A 18 -25.72 -61.38 -13.35
N THR A 19 -25.32 -60.98 -12.14
CA THR A 19 -23.93 -61.03 -11.67
C THR A 19 -23.85 -61.80 -10.37
N ARG A 20 -22.68 -62.37 -10.09
CA ARG A 20 -22.31 -62.87 -8.77
C ARG A 20 -21.40 -61.85 -8.08
N ASN A 21 -21.50 -61.74 -6.76
CA ASN A 21 -20.55 -60.92 -5.99
C ASN A 21 -19.14 -61.49 -6.13
N ILE A 22 -18.15 -60.63 -6.38
CA ILE A 22 -16.74 -61.03 -6.44
C ILE A 22 -16.15 -60.87 -5.03
N PRO A 23 -15.84 -61.97 -4.31
CA PRO A 23 -15.19 -61.91 -3.01
C PRO A 23 -13.73 -61.48 -3.12
N ALA A 24 -13.13 -61.06 -2.00
CA ALA A 24 -11.70 -60.80 -1.92
C ALA A 24 -10.88 -62.04 -2.29
N THR A 25 -11.27 -63.20 -1.74
CA THR A 25 -10.58 -64.49 -1.94
C THR A 25 -11.55 -65.54 -2.47
N THR A 26 -11.06 -66.52 -3.23
CA THR A 26 -11.90 -67.60 -3.77
C THR A 26 -12.28 -68.57 -2.64
N PRO A 27 -13.57 -68.88 -2.44
CA PRO A 27 -13.99 -69.89 -1.46
C PRO A 27 -13.37 -71.26 -1.74
N ALA A 28 -13.02 -71.99 -0.68
CA ALA A 28 -12.39 -73.31 -0.81
C ALA A 28 -13.25 -74.27 -1.66
N GLY A 29 -12.64 -74.88 -2.67
CA GLY A 29 -13.32 -75.81 -3.59
C GLY A 29 -14.27 -75.13 -4.60
N SER A 30 -14.24 -73.81 -4.73
CA SER A 30 -15.06 -73.06 -5.68
C SER A 30 -14.31 -72.70 -6.97
N ASN A 31 -15.09 -72.53 -8.04
CA ASN A 31 -14.70 -71.93 -9.32
C ASN A 31 -14.92 -70.41 -9.39
N GLN A 32 -15.44 -69.80 -8.31
CA GLN A 32 -15.82 -68.39 -8.28
C GLN A 32 -14.62 -67.46 -8.47
N LEU A 33 -14.83 -66.45 -9.32
CA LEU A 33 -13.91 -65.33 -9.52
C LEU A 33 -13.69 -64.56 -8.20
N SER A 34 -12.45 -64.23 -7.86
CA SER A 34 -12.11 -63.36 -6.72
C SER A 34 -11.11 -62.26 -7.11
N PHE A 35 -11.00 -61.23 -6.28
CA PHE A 35 -10.00 -60.16 -6.51
C PHE A 35 -8.56 -60.65 -6.36
N GLU A 36 -8.30 -61.58 -5.44
CA GLU A 36 -6.96 -62.10 -5.20
C GLU A 36 -6.52 -63.11 -6.26
N SER A 37 -7.38 -64.08 -6.61
CA SER A 37 -7.00 -65.20 -7.47
C SER A 37 -7.47 -65.08 -8.92
N GLY A 38 -8.30 -64.09 -9.25
CA GLY A 38 -8.99 -64.06 -10.54
C GLY A 38 -9.87 -65.30 -10.71
N PHE A 39 -9.87 -65.91 -11.90
CA PHE A 39 -10.43 -67.25 -12.08
C PHE A 39 -9.47 -68.29 -11.47
N PRO A 40 -9.90 -69.05 -10.44
CA PRO A 40 -9.02 -69.93 -9.68
C PRO A 40 -8.56 -71.13 -10.52
N LEU A 41 -7.47 -71.80 -10.11
CA LEU A 41 -6.88 -72.93 -10.84
C LEU A 41 -7.89 -74.05 -11.18
N LEU A 42 -8.90 -74.28 -10.34
CA LEU A 42 -9.98 -75.26 -10.59
C LEU A 42 -10.68 -75.02 -11.94
N THR A 43 -10.69 -73.78 -12.43
CA THR A 43 -11.28 -73.41 -13.72
C THR A 43 -10.45 -73.80 -14.94
N SER A 44 -9.17 -74.11 -14.75
CA SER A 44 -8.28 -74.59 -15.80
C SER A 44 -8.15 -76.11 -15.87
N ILE A 45 -8.67 -76.83 -14.87
CA ILE A 45 -8.64 -78.30 -14.83
C ILE A 45 -9.77 -78.84 -15.72
N PRO A 46 -9.54 -79.86 -16.56
CA PRO A 46 -10.61 -80.51 -17.31
C PRO A 46 -11.73 -81.00 -16.40
N VAL A 47 -12.98 -80.92 -16.87
CA VAL A 47 -14.15 -81.34 -16.08
C VAL A 47 -14.07 -82.83 -15.71
N GLN A 48 -13.47 -83.65 -16.58
CA GLN A 48 -13.25 -85.08 -16.36
C GLN A 48 -12.27 -85.36 -15.20
N GLU A 49 -11.41 -84.40 -14.87
CA GLU A 49 -10.43 -84.48 -13.78
C GLU A 49 -10.90 -83.78 -12.50
N GLY A 50 -12.19 -83.41 -12.43
CA GLY A 50 -12.79 -82.73 -11.28
C GLY A 50 -12.68 -81.20 -11.32
N GLY A 51 -12.32 -80.61 -12.47
CA GLY A 51 -12.35 -79.17 -12.67
C GLY A 51 -13.77 -78.60 -12.72
N LEU A 52 -13.89 -77.32 -12.35
CA LEU A 52 -15.15 -76.58 -12.34
C LEU A 52 -15.01 -75.35 -13.24
N PRO A 53 -15.72 -75.27 -14.39
CA PRO A 53 -15.55 -74.18 -15.34
C PRO A 53 -16.00 -72.85 -14.75
N PRO A 54 -15.48 -71.70 -15.22
CA PRO A 54 -15.99 -70.40 -14.80
C PRO A 54 -17.48 -70.25 -15.11
N GLU A 55 -18.22 -69.56 -14.24
CA GLU A 55 -19.63 -69.34 -14.46
C GLU A 55 -19.91 -68.07 -15.27
N ARG A 56 -20.99 -68.08 -16.05
CA ARG A 56 -21.44 -66.92 -16.83
C ARG A 56 -21.60 -65.66 -15.97
N GLN A 57 -22.05 -65.82 -14.73
CA GLN A 57 -22.27 -64.73 -13.78
C GLN A 57 -20.96 -64.07 -13.32
N ASP A 58 -19.86 -64.84 -13.27
CA ASP A 58 -18.53 -64.32 -12.95
C ASP A 58 -17.97 -63.51 -14.12
N PHE A 59 -18.14 -63.98 -15.36
CA PHE A 59 -17.82 -63.19 -16.55
C PHE A 59 -18.60 -61.87 -16.60
N ASN A 60 -19.91 -61.95 -16.37
CA ASN A 60 -20.76 -60.77 -16.30
C ASN A 60 -20.30 -59.78 -15.23
N ALA A 61 -19.96 -60.26 -14.04
CA ALA A 61 -19.47 -59.42 -12.95
C ALA A 61 -18.14 -58.73 -13.31
N ALA A 62 -17.19 -59.47 -13.90
CA ALA A 62 -15.91 -58.91 -14.34
C ALA A 62 -16.08 -57.84 -15.42
N PHE A 63 -16.85 -58.13 -16.47
CA PHE A 63 -17.08 -57.18 -17.57
C PHE A 63 -17.85 -55.95 -17.10
N LYS A 64 -18.80 -56.12 -16.17
CA LYS A 64 -19.55 -55.01 -15.60
C LYS A 64 -18.65 -54.04 -14.85
N ILE A 65 -17.85 -54.52 -13.89
CA ILE A 65 -16.95 -53.64 -13.12
C ILE A 65 -15.96 -52.90 -14.02
N LEU A 66 -15.30 -53.60 -14.95
CA LEU A 66 -14.32 -52.98 -15.83
C LEU A 66 -14.96 -51.94 -16.76
N SER A 67 -16.13 -52.26 -17.32
CA SER A 67 -16.82 -51.34 -18.23
C SER A 67 -17.47 -50.16 -17.51
N GLU A 68 -17.87 -50.30 -16.25
CA GLU A 68 -18.33 -49.18 -15.40
C GLU A 68 -17.19 -48.17 -15.19
N PHE A 69 -15.98 -48.64 -14.90
CA PHE A 69 -14.79 -47.77 -14.74
C PHE A 69 -14.46 -47.04 -16.03
N ILE A 70 -14.44 -47.78 -17.15
CA ILE A 70 -14.16 -47.19 -18.46
C ILE A 70 -15.23 -46.18 -18.84
N TYR A 71 -16.52 -46.50 -18.63
CA TYR A 71 -17.63 -45.61 -18.94
C TYR A 71 -17.58 -44.32 -18.10
N PHE A 72 -17.27 -44.43 -16.81
CA PHE A 72 -17.11 -43.30 -15.89
C PHE A 72 -15.99 -42.36 -16.35
N LEU A 73 -14.81 -42.91 -16.67
CA LEU A 73 -13.65 -42.15 -17.15
C LEU A 73 -13.88 -41.57 -18.55
N GLN A 74 -14.50 -42.31 -19.47
CA GLN A 74 -14.85 -41.83 -20.82
C GLN A 74 -15.82 -40.65 -20.75
N SER A 75 -16.68 -40.61 -19.73
CA SER A 75 -17.58 -39.49 -19.45
C SER A 75 -16.90 -38.27 -18.83
N GLY A 76 -15.58 -38.34 -18.58
CA GLY A 76 -14.77 -37.25 -18.04
C GLY A 76 -14.83 -37.10 -16.51
N ASN A 77 -15.37 -38.10 -15.79
CA ASN A 77 -15.44 -38.02 -14.33
C ASN A 77 -14.11 -38.40 -13.67
N HIS A 78 -13.93 -37.90 -12.45
CA HIS A 78 -12.82 -38.23 -11.57
C HIS A 78 -13.32 -39.02 -10.37
N PHE A 79 -12.56 -40.03 -9.94
CA PHE A 79 -12.94 -40.83 -8.77
C PHE A 79 -12.82 -40.02 -7.49
N ASP A 80 -13.71 -40.29 -6.54
CA ASP A 80 -13.62 -39.75 -5.19
C ASP A 80 -12.37 -40.28 -4.48
N TRP A 81 -11.80 -39.45 -3.62
CA TRP A 81 -10.76 -39.88 -2.71
C TRP A 81 -11.30 -40.91 -1.71
N SER A 82 -10.47 -41.89 -1.38
CA SER A 82 -10.77 -42.97 -0.44
C SER A 82 -9.57 -43.21 0.47
N ASN A 83 -9.83 -43.39 1.76
CA ASN A 83 -8.81 -43.74 2.74
C ASN A 83 -8.31 -45.20 2.62
N GLN A 84 -8.87 -45.99 1.69
CA GLN A 84 -8.49 -47.38 1.44
C GLN A 84 -7.52 -47.54 0.26
N LEU A 85 -7.20 -46.48 -0.45
CA LEU A 85 -6.37 -46.53 -1.65
C LEU A 85 -5.01 -45.84 -1.44
N ASP A 86 -4.04 -46.24 -2.25
CA ASP A 86 -2.77 -45.54 -2.40
C ASP A 86 -2.79 -44.60 -3.60
N TYR A 87 -2.21 -43.42 -3.41
CA TYR A 87 -2.12 -42.36 -4.40
C TYR A 87 -0.67 -42.01 -4.67
N ASN A 88 -0.26 -42.11 -5.93
CA ASN A 88 1.03 -41.61 -6.38
C ASN A 88 0.96 -40.09 -6.57
N ALA A 89 2.12 -39.42 -6.52
CA ALA A 89 2.23 -38.05 -7.01
C ALA A 89 1.76 -37.99 -8.47
N GLY A 90 0.92 -37.01 -8.80
CA GLY A 90 0.23 -36.90 -10.08
C GLY A 90 -1.22 -37.40 -10.09
N ALA A 91 -1.67 -38.12 -9.06
CA ALA A 91 -3.06 -38.57 -8.97
C ALA A 91 -4.05 -37.39 -8.90
N LEU A 92 -5.21 -37.55 -9.55
CA LEU A 92 -6.33 -36.63 -9.50
C LEU A 92 -7.52 -37.31 -8.84
N VAL A 93 -8.11 -36.67 -7.83
CA VAL A 93 -9.26 -37.19 -7.08
C VAL A 93 -10.22 -36.06 -6.72
N LEU A 94 -11.49 -36.40 -6.52
CA LEU A 94 -12.45 -35.50 -5.90
C LEU A 94 -12.36 -35.60 -4.37
N GLY A 95 -12.23 -34.45 -3.71
CA GLY A 95 -12.32 -34.35 -2.26
C GLY A 95 -13.77 -34.46 -1.78
N SER A 96 -13.95 -34.67 -0.48
CA SER A 96 -15.28 -34.70 0.15
C SER A 96 -16.03 -33.37 0.05
N ASP A 97 -15.33 -32.27 -0.27
CA ASP A 97 -15.89 -30.95 -0.55
C ASP A 97 -16.32 -30.75 -2.02
N GLY A 98 -16.16 -31.76 -2.88
CA GLY A 98 -16.47 -31.71 -4.31
C GLY A 98 -15.43 -30.99 -5.17
N ALA A 99 -14.28 -30.60 -4.60
CA ALA A 99 -13.20 -29.97 -5.34
C ALA A 99 -12.26 -31.04 -5.97
N LEU A 100 -11.64 -30.70 -7.09
CA LEU A 100 -10.63 -31.55 -7.73
C LEU A 100 -9.25 -31.27 -7.11
N TYR A 101 -8.57 -32.33 -6.67
CA TYR A 101 -7.25 -32.27 -6.04
C TYR A 101 -6.20 -33.01 -6.86
N TYR A 102 -5.00 -32.43 -6.89
CA TYR A 102 -3.80 -33.02 -7.46
C TYR A 102 -2.83 -33.44 -6.36
N CYS A 103 -2.43 -34.70 -6.38
CA CYS A 103 -1.47 -35.28 -5.44
C CYS A 103 -0.05 -34.80 -5.78
N ILE A 104 0.62 -34.12 -4.84
CA ILE A 104 2.01 -33.67 -5.00
C ILE A 104 3.02 -34.59 -4.33
N GLN A 105 2.57 -35.47 -3.43
CA GLN A 105 3.41 -36.44 -2.74
C GLN A 105 2.65 -37.74 -2.49
N ALA A 106 3.29 -38.87 -2.73
CA ALA A 106 2.68 -40.18 -2.53
C ALA A 106 2.17 -40.36 -1.09
N ASN A 107 0.97 -40.91 -0.95
CA ASN A 107 0.28 -41.16 0.32
C ASN A 107 -0.76 -42.28 0.15
N GLY A 108 -1.32 -42.78 1.25
CA GLY A 108 -2.33 -43.84 1.15
C GLY A 108 -2.36 -44.84 2.30
N ALA A 109 -3.16 -45.88 2.10
CA ALA A 109 -3.48 -46.88 3.10
C ALA A 109 -2.34 -47.89 3.37
N THR A 110 -1.45 -48.13 2.40
CA THR A 110 -0.45 -49.20 2.51
C THR A 110 0.89 -48.67 2.99
N SER A 111 1.49 -49.33 4.00
CA SER A 111 2.83 -49.02 4.49
C SER A 111 3.87 -49.02 3.36
N PRO A 112 4.80 -48.04 3.30
CA PRO A 112 5.11 -47.04 4.33
C PRO A 112 4.30 -45.74 4.23
N ASN A 113 3.29 -45.68 3.36
CA ASN A 113 2.47 -44.48 3.23
C ASN A 113 1.60 -44.25 4.47
N THR A 114 1.16 -43.01 4.62
CA THR A 114 0.13 -42.63 5.59
C THR A 114 -1.06 -42.06 4.83
N VAL A 115 -2.27 -42.31 5.30
CA VAL A 115 -3.49 -41.76 4.69
C VAL A 115 -3.48 -40.24 4.86
N GLN A 116 -3.68 -39.51 3.77
CA GLN A 116 -3.72 -38.06 3.75
C GLN A 116 -4.99 -37.60 3.04
N ASP A 117 -5.91 -36.96 3.77
CA ASP A 117 -7.15 -36.42 3.20
C ASP A 117 -6.85 -35.14 2.39
N PRO A 118 -7.29 -35.05 1.12
CA PRO A 118 -7.05 -33.89 0.27
C PRO A 118 -7.57 -32.57 0.86
N THR A 119 -8.67 -32.61 1.60
CA THR A 119 -9.32 -31.42 2.15
C THR A 119 -8.57 -30.82 3.33
N THR A 120 -7.69 -31.59 3.99
CA THR A 120 -6.96 -31.15 5.18
C THR A 120 -5.44 -31.21 5.07
N SER A 121 -4.88 -31.90 4.07
CA SER A 121 -3.44 -32.18 3.98
C SER A 121 -2.77 -31.44 2.81
N SER A 122 -2.59 -30.11 2.95
CA SER A 122 -1.99 -29.25 1.91
C SER A 122 -0.53 -29.55 1.54
N GLY A 123 0.18 -30.36 2.33
CA GLY A 123 1.52 -30.85 2.01
C GLY A 123 1.54 -32.03 1.03
N TYR A 124 0.40 -32.70 0.83
CA TYR A 124 0.25 -33.85 -0.07
C TYR A 124 -0.68 -33.56 -1.24
N TRP A 125 -1.58 -32.59 -1.07
CA TRP A 125 -2.64 -32.31 -2.01
C TRP A 125 -2.74 -30.82 -2.31
N VAL A 126 -2.89 -30.51 -3.59
CA VAL A 126 -3.18 -29.17 -4.09
C VAL A 126 -4.58 -29.18 -4.66
N LYS A 127 -5.47 -28.36 -4.10
CA LYS A 127 -6.77 -28.09 -4.74
C LYS A 127 -6.52 -27.44 -6.09
N VAL A 128 -7.00 -28.03 -7.18
CA VAL A 128 -6.83 -27.52 -8.55
C VAL A 128 -8.02 -26.66 -8.95
N ILE A 129 -9.22 -27.19 -8.72
CA ILE A 129 -10.50 -26.57 -9.06
C ILE A 129 -11.40 -26.73 -7.84
N ASP A 130 -12.03 -25.66 -7.36
CA ASP A 130 -13.02 -25.76 -6.29
C ASP A 130 -14.35 -26.35 -6.79
N ALA A 131 -15.28 -26.60 -5.86
CA ALA A 131 -16.59 -27.18 -6.18
C ALA A 131 -17.46 -26.29 -7.08
N GLN A 132 -17.08 -25.02 -7.28
CA GLN A 132 -17.76 -24.06 -8.13
C GLN A 132 -17.10 -23.92 -9.52
N GLY A 133 -16.03 -24.68 -9.79
CA GLY A 133 -15.31 -24.63 -11.07
C GLY A 133 -14.24 -23.54 -11.14
N VAL A 134 -13.85 -22.91 -10.02
CA VAL A 134 -12.81 -21.88 -9.99
C VAL A 134 -11.44 -22.53 -9.80
N PHE A 135 -10.50 -22.18 -10.67
CA PHE A 135 -9.12 -22.63 -10.56
C PHE A 135 -8.41 -21.98 -9.37
N ASN A 136 -7.61 -22.78 -8.65
CA ASN A 136 -6.84 -22.31 -7.50
C ASN A 136 -5.82 -21.25 -7.90
N ILE A 137 -5.83 -20.10 -7.19
CA ILE A 137 -4.95 -18.95 -7.43
C ILE A 137 -3.46 -19.29 -7.32
N ASN A 138 -3.08 -20.28 -6.50
CA ASN A 138 -1.68 -20.71 -6.36
C ASN A 138 -1.16 -21.43 -7.62
N ILE A 139 -2.04 -21.82 -8.55
CA ILE A 139 -1.66 -22.37 -9.86
C ILE A 139 -1.34 -21.24 -10.86
N ILE A 140 -1.79 -20.01 -10.59
CA ILE A 140 -1.37 -18.86 -11.37
C ILE A 140 0.08 -18.56 -11.00
N ALA A 141 1.01 -18.99 -11.85
CA ALA A 141 2.44 -18.75 -11.66
C ALA A 141 2.76 -17.25 -11.53
N ASP A 142 3.87 -16.92 -10.88
CA ASP A 142 4.32 -15.54 -10.79
C ASP A 142 4.53 -14.93 -12.19
N GLY A 143 4.08 -13.68 -12.35
CA GLY A 143 4.05 -12.99 -13.65
C GLY A 143 3.09 -13.58 -14.69
N ALA A 144 2.32 -14.63 -14.39
CA ALA A 144 1.43 -15.26 -15.38
C ALA A 144 0.31 -14.33 -15.84
N VAL A 145 -0.08 -13.32 -15.05
CA VAL A 145 -1.06 -12.30 -15.43
C VAL A 145 -0.37 -11.22 -16.25
N SER A 146 -0.39 -11.37 -17.58
CA SER A 146 0.10 -10.36 -18.52
C SER A 146 -0.96 -9.30 -18.84
N THR A 147 -0.55 -8.22 -19.50
CA THR A 147 -1.46 -7.16 -19.97
C THR A 147 -2.56 -7.69 -20.88
N ALA A 148 -2.27 -8.68 -21.73
CA ALA A 148 -3.26 -9.30 -22.59
C ALA A 148 -4.37 -10.05 -21.82
N LYS A 149 -4.07 -10.57 -20.62
CA LYS A 149 -5.05 -11.22 -19.73
C LYS A 149 -5.88 -10.21 -18.94
N LEU A 150 -5.43 -8.96 -18.85
CA LEU A 150 -6.17 -7.84 -18.27
C LEU A 150 -6.69 -6.95 -19.39
N ALA A 151 -7.86 -7.30 -19.93
CA ALA A 151 -8.51 -6.47 -20.95
C ALA A 151 -8.64 -5.01 -20.49
N ASN A 152 -8.63 -4.07 -21.43
CA ASN A 152 -8.80 -2.65 -21.12
C ASN A 152 -10.06 -2.43 -20.26
N SER A 153 -9.94 -1.63 -19.21
CA SER A 153 -11.01 -1.35 -18.24
C SER A 153 -11.55 -2.58 -17.48
N SER A 154 -10.87 -3.73 -17.53
CA SER A 154 -11.30 -4.94 -16.80
C SER A 154 -11.18 -4.81 -15.29
N VAL A 155 -10.26 -3.98 -14.80
CA VAL A 155 -10.09 -3.66 -13.37
C VAL A 155 -10.80 -2.34 -13.09
N THR A 156 -11.99 -2.43 -12.48
CA THR A 156 -12.84 -1.27 -12.17
C THR A 156 -12.78 -0.94 -10.67
N ASN A 157 -13.31 0.22 -10.28
CA ASN A 157 -13.40 0.60 -8.86
C ASN A 157 -14.12 -0.46 -8.01
N ALA A 158 -15.16 -1.12 -8.54
CA ALA A 158 -15.85 -2.18 -7.81
C ALA A 158 -14.94 -3.39 -7.52
N LYS A 159 -13.93 -3.63 -8.35
CA LYS A 159 -12.93 -4.70 -8.18
C LYS A 159 -11.74 -4.29 -7.30
N ILE A 160 -11.60 -2.98 -7.02
CA ILE A 160 -10.57 -2.44 -6.13
C ILE A 160 -11.26 -1.97 -4.85
N ALA A 161 -11.20 -2.78 -3.80
CA ALA A 161 -11.76 -2.40 -2.51
C ALA A 161 -11.20 -1.05 -2.01
N ASN A 162 -11.99 -0.33 -1.22
CA ASN A 162 -11.55 0.95 -0.65
C ASN A 162 -10.24 0.78 0.12
N ARG A 163 -9.25 1.65 -0.17
CA ARG A 163 -7.91 1.63 0.43
C ARG A 163 -7.09 0.37 0.11
N ALA A 164 -7.51 -0.46 -0.86
CA ALA A 164 -6.77 -1.66 -1.26
C ALA A 164 -5.38 -1.30 -1.84
N VAL A 165 -5.28 -0.19 -2.57
CA VAL A 165 -4.00 0.39 -3.00
C VAL A 165 -3.60 1.45 -1.96
N ASN A 166 -2.62 1.12 -1.13
CA ASN A 166 -2.12 2.00 -0.06
C ASN A 166 -0.71 2.53 -0.41
N ASN A 167 -0.17 3.42 0.43
CA ASN A 167 1.15 4.02 0.18
C ASN A 167 2.27 2.97 0.05
N ALA A 168 2.20 1.84 0.76
CA ALA A 168 3.21 0.78 0.62
C ALA A 168 3.18 0.10 -0.76
N LYS A 169 2.04 0.12 -1.45
CA LYS A 169 1.87 -0.39 -2.83
C LYS A 169 2.21 0.64 -3.91
N ILE A 170 2.50 1.88 -3.51
CA ILE A 170 2.79 3.00 -4.41
C ILE A 170 4.21 3.50 -4.11
N SER A 171 5.17 3.10 -4.92
CA SER A 171 6.58 3.48 -4.71
C SER A 171 6.83 4.98 -4.96
N ASP A 172 6.27 5.50 -6.06
CA ASP A 172 6.37 6.91 -6.44
C ASP A 172 5.16 7.34 -7.28
N VAL A 173 4.80 8.62 -7.18
CA VAL A 173 3.78 9.25 -8.03
C VAL A 173 4.30 10.61 -8.46
N ALA A 174 4.60 10.75 -9.75
CA ALA A 174 4.87 12.05 -10.33
C ALA A 174 3.67 12.99 -10.14
N ALA A 175 3.92 14.21 -9.64
CA ALA A 175 2.88 15.22 -9.39
C ALA A 175 2.00 15.48 -10.64
N SER A 176 2.57 15.40 -11.84
CA SER A 176 1.86 15.55 -13.12
C SER A 176 0.78 14.49 -13.38
N LYS A 177 0.84 13.33 -12.72
CA LYS A 177 -0.17 12.25 -12.83
C LYS A 177 -1.34 12.44 -11.87
N VAL A 178 -1.25 13.38 -10.92
CA VAL A 178 -2.32 13.66 -9.95
C VAL A 178 -3.16 14.83 -10.46
N THR A 179 -4.30 14.50 -11.08
CA THR A 179 -5.27 15.49 -11.56
C THR A 179 -6.06 16.04 -10.38
N GLY A 180 -5.59 17.14 -9.81
CA GLY A 180 -6.22 17.77 -8.64
C GLY A 180 -5.26 18.49 -7.70
N LEU A 181 -3.95 18.45 -7.96
CA LEU A 181 -3.00 19.29 -7.25
C LEU A 181 -3.30 20.77 -7.54
N ALA A 182 -3.17 21.61 -6.50
CA ALA A 182 -3.24 23.05 -6.66
C ALA A 182 -2.06 23.55 -7.53
N THR A 183 -2.24 24.63 -8.28
CA THR A 183 -1.21 25.17 -9.19
C THR A 183 0.13 25.39 -8.50
N VAL A 184 0.11 25.92 -7.26
CA VAL A 184 1.30 26.11 -6.41
C VAL A 184 2.15 24.84 -6.24
N ALA A 185 1.52 23.67 -6.16
CA ALA A 185 2.20 22.39 -5.98
C ALA A 185 2.94 21.92 -7.25
N THR A 186 2.57 22.48 -8.42
CA THR A 186 3.19 22.16 -9.70
C THR A 186 4.12 23.25 -10.23
N SER A 187 3.84 24.52 -9.92
CA SER A 187 4.60 25.67 -10.42
C SER A 187 5.77 26.07 -9.51
N GLY A 188 5.69 25.74 -8.20
CA GLY A 188 6.60 26.26 -7.18
C GLY A 188 6.44 27.76 -6.90
N SER A 189 5.45 28.43 -7.50
CA SER A 189 5.23 29.87 -7.38
C SER A 189 4.35 30.19 -6.18
N TYR A 190 4.89 30.94 -5.21
CA TYR A 190 4.12 31.48 -4.08
C TYR A 190 2.95 32.37 -4.54
N ASN A 191 3.06 32.98 -5.73
CA ASN A 191 2.03 33.86 -6.26
C ASN A 191 0.71 33.13 -6.56
N ASP A 192 0.75 31.81 -6.69
CA ASP A 192 -0.40 30.96 -7.00
C ASP A 192 -1.34 30.75 -5.80
N LEU A 193 -0.90 31.14 -4.60
CA LEU A 193 -1.75 31.17 -3.42
C LEU A 193 -2.73 32.35 -3.49
N LYS A 194 -4.02 32.08 -3.29
CA LYS A 194 -5.08 33.10 -3.33
C LYS A 194 -5.14 33.96 -2.06
N ASN A 195 -4.89 33.37 -0.89
CA ASN A 195 -5.05 34.02 0.42
C ASN A 195 -3.68 34.32 1.06
N LYS A 196 -2.89 35.17 0.40
CA LYS A 196 -1.57 35.58 0.90
C LYS A 196 -1.71 36.57 2.07
N PRO A 197 -0.98 36.42 3.17
CA PRO A 197 -0.86 37.47 4.19
C PRO A 197 -0.32 38.76 3.57
N THR A 198 -0.93 39.89 3.90
CA THR A 198 -0.36 41.21 3.56
C THR A 198 0.72 41.56 4.57
N ILE A 199 1.96 41.73 4.11
CA ILE A 199 3.01 42.30 4.95
C ILE A 199 2.63 43.75 5.26
N PRO A 200 2.48 44.15 6.54
CA PRO A 200 2.20 45.53 6.88
C PRO A 200 3.33 46.43 6.36
N THR A 201 2.99 47.41 5.52
CA THR A 201 3.94 48.40 4.99
C THR A 201 4.28 49.48 6.01
N ASN A 202 3.56 49.52 7.14
CA ASN A 202 3.78 50.47 8.20
C ASN A 202 4.69 49.88 9.29
N VAL A 203 5.97 49.68 8.96
CA VAL A 203 7.01 49.85 9.98
C VAL A 203 7.15 51.34 10.19
N ALA A 204 6.15 51.95 10.84
CA ALA A 204 6.45 53.16 11.61
C ALA A 204 7.67 52.76 12.47
N PRO A 205 8.78 53.52 12.47
CA PRO A 205 9.89 53.22 13.36
C PRO A 205 9.27 53.02 14.74
N LEU A 206 9.51 51.84 15.33
CA LEU A 206 8.93 51.48 16.63
C LEU A 206 9.12 52.71 17.52
N PRO A 207 8.04 53.28 18.08
CA PRO A 207 8.17 54.50 18.84
C PRO A 207 9.17 54.19 19.95
N VAL A 208 10.26 54.96 20.00
CA VAL A 208 11.23 54.85 21.08
C VAL A 208 10.53 55.40 22.32
N THR A 209 9.73 54.56 22.99
CA THR A 209 9.05 54.86 24.26
C THR A 209 9.90 54.44 25.46
N GLY A 210 11.17 54.13 25.24
CA GLY A 210 12.18 54.25 26.27
C GLY A 210 12.67 55.70 26.30
N SER A 211 13.08 56.18 27.46
CA SER A 211 13.78 57.45 27.68
C SER A 211 15.09 57.50 26.87
N GLY A 212 14.97 57.58 25.56
CA GLY A 212 16.07 57.73 24.63
C GLY A 212 16.49 59.18 24.70
N ILE A 213 17.48 59.46 25.55
CA ILE A 213 18.35 60.62 25.40
C ILE A 213 19.02 60.53 24.02
N GLY A 214 18.29 60.93 22.97
CA GLY A 214 18.87 61.14 21.66
C GLY A 214 19.87 62.27 21.81
N GLN A 215 21.16 61.95 21.81
CA GLN A 215 22.21 62.95 21.78
C GLN A 215 22.29 63.46 20.33
N TRP A 216 21.62 64.58 20.06
CA TRP A 216 21.64 65.22 18.75
C TRP A 216 22.84 66.16 18.68
N GLU A 217 23.95 65.73 18.08
CA GLU A 217 25.11 66.60 17.87
C GLU A 217 24.89 67.52 16.66
N ALA A 218 24.72 68.82 16.94
CA ALA A 218 24.73 69.87 15.93
C ALA A 218 26.17 70.20 15.55
N VAL A 219 26.68 69.64 14.44
CA VAL A 219 28.01 69.98 13.92
C VAL A 219 27.88 71.07 12.85
N GLY A 220 28.22 72.32 13.19
CA GLY A 220 28.34 73.45 12.24
C GLY A 220 27.56 74.71 12.65
N PRO A 221 27.88 75.88 12.05
CA PRO A 221 27.43 77.20 12.51
C PRO A 221 25.92 77.51 12.34
N ALA A 222 25.12 76.58 11.78
CA ALA A 222 23.69 76.77 11.53
C ALA A 222 22.86 75.47 11.58
N ALA A 223 23.15 74.58 12.53
CA ALA A 223 22.36 73.35 12.70
C ALA A 223 20.95 73.66 13.26
N GLN A 224 19.92 73.08 12.65
CA GLN A 224 18.52 73.21 13.08
C GLN A 224 18.04 71.88 13.68
N VAL A 225 17.51 71.92 14.91
CA VAL A 225 16.83 70.77 15.53
C VAL A 225 15.32 70.98 15.41
N ARG A 226 14.62 70.07 14.73
CA ARG A 226 13.16 70.11 14.62
C ARG A 226 12.54 69.26 15.72
N LEU A 227 11.77 69.90 16.61
CA LEU A 227 11.02 69.20 17.64
C LEU A 227 9.65 68.75 17.09
N PRO A 228 9.15 67.56 17.46
CA PRO A 228 7.81 67.11 17.09
C PRO A 228 6.70 68.02 17.64
N ASP A 229 5.58 68.10 16.92
CA ASP A 229 4.44 68.93 17.29
C ASP A 229 3.63 68.27 18.43
N GLY A 230 3.17 69.06 19.41
CA GLY A 230 2.17 68.64 20.41
C GLY A 230 2.68 68.18 21.78
N GLY A 231 3.99 68.31 22.08
CA GLY A 231 4.55 68.00 23.40
C GLY A 231 5.16 69.22 24.11
N THR A 232 5.25 69.16 25.45
CA THR A 232 6.09 70.07 26.24
C THR A 232 7.53 69.56 26.21
N TRP A 233 8.47 70.41 25.78
CA TRP A 233 9.88 70.06 25.68
C TRP A 233 10.72 70.92 26.63
N ALA A 234 11.69 70.29 27.28
CA ALA A 234 12.77 70.98 27.98
C ALA A 234 14.03 70.88 27.11
N ILE A 235 14.63 72.02 26.77
CA ILE A 235 15.91 72.07 26.06
C ILE A 235 17.00 72.28 27.10
N PHE A 236 17.88 71.30 27.26
CA PHE A 236 19.09 71.43 28.06
C PHE A 236 20.24 71.75 27.12
N VAL A 237 20.86 72.91 27.29
CA VAL A 237 22.05 73.32 26.53
C VAL A 237 23.25 73.14 27.45
N SER A 238 24.14 72.21 27.12
CA SER A 238 25.42 72.01 27.81
C SER A 238 26.54 72.57 26.96
N LEU A 239 27.38 73.45 27.51
CA LEU A 239 28.57 73.94 26.85
C LEU A 239 29.78 73.06 27.22
N PHE A 240 30.46 72.54 26.21
CA PHE A 240 31.75 71.88 26.37
C PHE A 240 32.86 72.80 25.88
N ILE A 241 33.90 72.99 26.69
CA ILE A 241 35.12 73.72 26.30
C ILE A 241 36.26 72.72 26.35
N ASN A 242 36.94 72.51 25.21
CA ASN A 242 38.03 71.54 25.07
C ASN A 242 37.67 70.13 25.58
N GLY A 243 36.43 69.68 25.33
CA GLY A 243 35.96 68.34 25.67
C GLY A 243 35.43 68.15 27.11
N ALA A 244 35.49 69.17 27.97
CA ALA A 244 34.94 69.12 29.33
C ALA A 244 33.66 69.95 29.48
N LEU A 245 32.67 69.43 30.23
CA LEU A 245 31.44 70.13 30.60
C LEU A 245 31.77 71.37 31.45
N SER A 246 31.29 72.54 31.03
CA SER A 246 31.43 73.76 31.83
C SER A 246 30.45 73.74 33.01
N THR A 247 30.95 73.96 34.21
CA THR A 247 30.13 74.06 35.45
C THR A 247 29.54 75.45 35.69
N ASN A 248 29.88 76.43 34.84
CA ASN A 248 29.35 77.79 34.95
C ASN A 248 27.90 77.86 34.44
N SER A 249 27.07 78.64 35.13
CA SER A 249 25.71 78.97 34.67
C SER A 249 25.79 79.97 33.51
N TYR A 250 25.40 79.56 32.31
CA TYR A 250 25.31 80.47 31.15
C TYR A 250 23.86 80.89 30.91
N ILE A 251 23.65 82.20 30.78
CA ILE A 251 22.34 82.75 30.42
C ILE A 251 22.13 82.53 28.92
N VAL A 252 21.17 81.69 28.56
CA VAL A 252 20.72 81.55 27.17
C VAL A 252 19.61 82.58 26.93
N ASN A 253 19.94 83.67 26.23
CA ASN A 253 18.95 84.65 25.80
C ASN A 253 18.13 84.09 24.62
N VAL A 254 16.90 83.67 24.88
CA VAL A 254 15.95 83.29 23.84
C VAL A 254 15.24 84.55 23.34
N VAL A 255 15.73 85.13 22.24
CA VAL A 255 15.07 86.29 21.62
C VAL A 255 13.96 85.77 20.71
N SER A 256 12.71 85.83 21.17
CA SER A 256 11.55 85.73 20.28
C SER A 256 11.49 87.00 19.44
N GLY A 257 11.45 86.89 18.11
CA GLY A 257 11.12 88.02 17.25
C GLY A 257 9.67 88.47 17.47
N GLY A 258 9.42 89.21 18.55
CA GLY A 258 8.26 90.09 18.71
C GLY A 258 6.92 89.50 19.17
N ALA A 259 6.83 88.38 19.92
CA ALA A 259 5.57 87.99 20.56
C ALA A 259 5.76 87.13 21.82
N SER A 260 5.01 87.44 22.89
CA SER A 260 5.01 86.76 24.19
C SER A 260 4.58 85.28 24.13
N PHE A 261 5.17 84.48 25.03
CA PHE A 261 5.25 83.01 25.03
C PHE A 261 3.96 82.19 25.16
N SER A 262 2.76 82.75 25.06
CA SER A 262 1.54 81.97 25.33
C SER A 262 0.93 81.26 24.12
N THR A 263 1.20 81.66 22.86
CA THR A 263 0.42 81.09 21.74
C THR A 263 1.04 81.14 20.33
N ILE A 264 2.20 80.54 20.01
CA ILE A 264 2.62 80.45 18.58
C ILE A 264 3.29 79.11 18.17
N LYS A 265 2.65 78.45 17.19
CA LYS A 265 3.10 77.27 16.42
C LYS A 265 4.03 77.63 15.24
N ARG A 266 5.22 78.22 15.46
CA ARG A 266 6.17 78.46 14.36
C ARG A 266 7.64 78.22 14.72
N LYS A 267 8.36 77.77 13.70
CA LYS A 267 9.78 77.37 13.61
C LYS A 267 10.71 78.47 14.14
N PHE A 268 11.59 78.16 15.08
CA PHE A 268 12.61 79.10 15.58
C PHE A 268 13.99 78.82 14.96
N ILE A 269 14.72 79.87 14.64
CA ILE A 269 16.15 79.82 14.29
C ILE A 269 16.90 80.36 15.51
N LEU A 270 17.68 79.50 16.17
CA LEU A 270 18.60 79.91 17.23
C LEU A 270 19.92 80.36 16.60
N LYS A 271 20.29 81.62 16.84
CA LYS A 271 21.62 82.14 16.52
C LYS A 271 22.40 82.21 17.84
N LEU A 272 23.44 81.38 17.98
CA LEU A 272 24.34 81.44 19.13
C LEU A 272 25.53 82.34 18.78
N SER A 273 25.66 83.48 19.46
CA SER A 273 26.83 84.36 19.36
C SER A 273 27.73 84.12 20.55
N ILE A 274 28.91 83.54 20.32
CA ILE A 274 29.94 83.34 21.35
C ILE A 274 30.89 84.54 21.30
N ASN A 275 30.87 85.40 22.31
CA ASN A 275 31.90 86.42 22.53
C ASN A 275 32.95 85.84 23.48
N ILE A 276 34.13 85.52 22.97
CA ILE A 276 35.28 85.15 23.81
C ILE A 276 35.99 86.45 24.19
N MET A 277 35.75 86.99 25.39
CA MET A 277 36.60 88.04 25.95
C MET A 277 37.88 87.41 26.52
N HIS A 278 39.00 87.55 25.80
CA HIS A 278 40.32 87.38 26.39
C HIS A 278 40.64 88.62 27.24
N SER A 279 40.70 88.49 28.57
CA SER A 279 41.37 89.50 29.41
C SER A 279 42.85 89.13 29.55
N LEU A 280 43.72 89.80 28.79
CA LEU A 280 45.12 89.97 29.20
C LEU A 280 45.13 90.94 30.38
N SER A 281 45.65 90.52 31.53
CA SER A 281 46.07 91.43 32.59
C SER A 281 47.59 91.43 32.64
N LEU A 282 48.18 92.49 32.10
CA LEU A 282 49.54 92.92 32.36
C LEU A 282 49.54 93.56 33.76
N ILE A 283 50.24 92.96 34.72
CA ILE A 283 50.61 93.63 35.98
C ILE A 283 52.10 93.97 35.86
N ILE A 284 52.39 95.23 36.18
CA ILE A 284 53.70 95.90 36.17
C ILE A 284 54.74 95.10 36.96
#